data_AF-A0A8B8R2Q8-F1
#
_entry.id   AF-A0A8B8R2Q8-F1
#
_cell.length_a   1.000
_cell.length_b   1.000
_cell.length_c   1.000
_cell.angle_alpha   90.00
_cell.angle_beta   90.00
_cell.angle_gamma   90.00
#
_symmetry.space_group_name_H-M   'P 1'
#
loop_
_entity.id
_entity.type
_entity.pdbx_description
1 polymer ?
#
loop_
_entity_poly.entity_id
_entity_poly.type
_entity_poly.pdbx_seq_one_letter_code
_entity_poly.pdbx_strand_id
1 'polypeptide(L)'
;MEEETIFCEELVDSFRHAEGLSSLDFSGSFIWDELLKSVVEANIPLECLVLSDASGFSFNGIWKIVLKHRGIKVLDLEGTRFLTDGDMSVVCKDLGCLTSINVSRCINLTKTTLYNLTRQCPFLKRIFMERTNLRKDDANETDIVVNSQVRSLIIPSNENLTDECLKKIGRVCPNLWYLDVGVCLKITGDGISGVLKRCSEIKHLDMRGLKNIGNLSIDFELPQLEGLQAGGLKLNDEQLAAFISRCCHLKHVD
;
A
#
# COMPACT_ATOMS: atom_id res chain seq x y z
N MET A 1 2.70 38.61 -3.21
CA MET A 1 1.28 38.85 -2.88
C MET A 1 0.42 39.09 -4.12
N GLU A 2 0.56 40.18 -4.90
CA GLU A 2 -0.29 40.36 -6.11
C GLU A 2 0.04 39.37 -7.24
N GLU A 3 1.31 39.17 -7.59
CA GLU A 3 1.72 38.22 -8.65
C GLU A 3 1.41 36.75 -8.32
N GLU A 4 1.53 36.35 -7.05
CA GLU A 4 1.16 34.99 -6.60
C GLU A 4 -0.36 34.74 -6.66
N THR A 5 -1.18 35.78 -6.47
CA THR A 5 -2.65 35.65 -6.49
C THR A 5 -3.16 35.52 -7.93
N ILE A 6 -2.58 36.27 -8.88
CA ILE A 6 -2.93 36.21 -10.31
C ILE A 6 -2.60 34.84 -10.91
N PHE A 7 -1.44 34.28 -10.57
CA PHE A 7 -1.05 32.94 -11.04
C PHE A 7 -2.02 31.84 -10.58
N CYS A 8 -2.59 31.98 -9.38
CA CYS A 8 -3.59 31.03 -8.88
C CYS A 8 -4.93 31.11 -9.63
N GLU A 9 -5.41 32.30 -10.00
CA GLU A 9 -6.71 32.45 -10.71
C GLU A 9 -6.65 31.88 -12.14
N GLU A 10 -5.62 32.20 -12.91
CA GLU A 10 -5.46 31.67 -14.27
C GLU A 10 -5.38 30.13 -14.29
N LEU A 11 -4.76 29.56 -13.27
CA LEU A 11 -4.61 28.12 -13.14
C LEU A 11 -5.94 27.44 -12.74
N VAL A 12 -6.71 28.05 -11.84
CA VAL A 12 -8.07 27.59 -11.50
C VAL A 12 -8.95 27.58 -12.74
N ASP A 13 -8.93 28.65 -13.52
CA ASP A 13 -9.74 28.75 -14.74
C ASP A 13 -9.30 27.75 -15.80
N SER A 14 -7.99 27.50 -15.93
CA SER A 14 -7.45 26.45 -16.81
C SER A 14 -7.97 25.06 -16.43
N PHE A 15 -7.99 24.72 -15.14
CA PHE A 15 -8.56 23.45 -14.68
C PHE A 15 -10.07 23.36 -14.90
N ARG A 16 -10.81 24.45 -14.71
CA ARG A 16 -12.27 24.48 -14.94
C ARG A 16 -12.66 24.25 -16.39
N HIS A 17 -11.84 24.73 -17.34
CA HIS A 17 -12.07 24.48 -18.77
C HIS A 17 -11.84 23.01 -19.15
N ALA A 18 -11.05 22.27 -18.37
CA ALA A 18 -10.76 20.87 -18.63
C ALA A 18 -11.84 19.95 -18.05
N GLU A 19 -13.05 19.98 -18.63
CA GLU A 19 -14.25 19.27 -18.11
C GLU A 19 -14.06 17.76 -17.92
N GLY A 20 -13.17 17.13 -18.70
CA GLY A 20 -12.85 15.71 -18.60
C GLY A 20 -11.67 15.36 -17.66
N LEU A 21 -11.05 16.36 -17.02
CA LEU A 21 -9.86 16.16 -16.21
C LEU A 21 -10.20 15.48 -14.87
N SER A 22 -9.78 14.23 -14.73
CA SER A 22 -9.99 13.41 -13.52
C SER A 22 -8.70 12.82 -12.96
N SER A 23 -7.56 13.03 -13.63
CA SER A 23 -6.26 12.51 -13.21
C SER A 23 -5.23 13.62 -13.22
N LEU A 24 -4.54 13.79 -12.09
CA LEU A 24 -3.42 14.71 -11.94
C LEU A 24 -2.19 13.94 -11.49
N ASP A 25 -1.08 14.17 -12.18
CA ASP A 25 0.21 13.60 -11.85
C ASP A 25 1.24 14.72 -11.72
N PHE A 26 1.76 14.87 -10.49
CA PHE A 26 2.79 15.83 -10.12
C PHE A 26 4.06 15.12 -9.64
N SER A 27 4.27 13.86 -10.05
CA SER A 27 5.41 13.06 -9.62
C SER A 27 6.73 13.78 -9.86
N GLY A 28 7.62 13.74 -8.86
CA GLY A 28 8.94 14.36 -8.90
C GLY A 28 8.93 15.90 -9.00
N SER A 29 7.76 16.54 -8.89
CA SER A 29 7.63 18.00 -9.06
C SER A 29 7.73 18.73 -7.71
N PHE A 30 8.11 20.01 -7.75
CA PHE A 30 8.00 20.91 -6.61
C PHE A 30 6.68 21.67 -6.70
N ILE A 31 5.69 21.30 -5.89
CA ILE A 31 4.34 21.86 -5.87
C ILE A 31 4.06 22.52 -4.52
N TRP A 32 3.46 23.71 -4.53
CA TRP A 32 3.07 24.42 -3.32
C TRP A 32 1.65 24.04 -2.90
N ASP A 33 1.31 24.20 -1.61
CA ASP A 33 -0.08 24.02 -1.13
C ASP A 33 -1.08 24.92 -1.87
N GLU A 34 -0.66 26.07 -2.41
CA GLU A 34 -1.50 26.94 -3.24
C GLU A 34 -1.91 26.28 -4.56
N LEU A 35 -1.06 25.46 -5.17
CA LEU A 35 -1.45 24.67 -6.36
C LEU A 35 -2.57 23.67 -6.00
N LEU A 36 -2.41 22.97 -4.88
CA LEU A 36 -3.41 22.01 -4.40
C LEU A 36 -4.74 22.71 -4.06
N LYS A 37 -4.66 23.94 -3.54
CA LYS A 37 -5.83 24.80 -3.32
C LYS A 37 -6.50 25.20 -4.63
N SER A 38 -5.74 25.55 -5.68
CA SER A 38 -6.31 25.81 -7.01
C SER A 38 -7.06 24.59 -7.56
N VAL A 39 -6.54 23.37 -7.37
CA VAL A 39 -7.25 22.13 -7.74
C VAL A 39 -8.58 21.98 -6.99
N VAL A 40 -8.59 22.27 -5.68
CA VAL A 40 -9.80 22.26 -4.84
C VAL A 40 -10.84 23.28 -5.32
N GLU A 41 -10.41 24.49 -5.69
CA GLU A 41 -11.26 25.59 -6.16
C GLU A 41 -11.80 25.37 -7.57
N ALA A 42 -11.05 24.64 -8.41
CA ALA A 42 -11.48 24.25 -9.74
C ALA A 42 -12.62 23.20 -9.71
N ASN A 43 -12.76 22.46 -8.61
CA ASN A 43 -13.83 21.47 -8.39
C ASN A 43 -13.92 20.41 -9.50
N ILE A 44 -12.77 19.99 -10.03
CA ILE A 44 -12.68 18.94 -11.03
C ILE A 44 -13.10 17.57 -10.45
N PRO A 45 -13.63 16.64 -11.27
CA PRO A 45 -14.02 15.29 -10.84
C PRO A 45 -12.78 14.39 -10.65
N LEU A 46 -11.90 14.77 -9.72
CA LEU A 46 -10.62 14.09 -9.47
C LEU A 46 -10.84 12.66 -8.95
N GLU A 47 -10.37 11.68 -9.73
CA GLU A 47 -10.36 10.26 -9.40
C GLU A 47 -8.94 9.73 -9.13
N CYS A 48 -7.91 10.38 -9.67
CA CYS A 48 -6.52 9.95 -9.54
C CYS A 48 -5.62 11.15 -9.21
N LEU A 49 -4.88 11.05 -8.11
CA LEU A 49 -3.87 12.02 -7.73
C LEU A 49 -2.55 11.31 -7.45
N VAL A 50 -1.49 11.72 -8.16
CA VAL A 50 -0.15 11.17 -8.01
C VAL A 50 0.80 12.28 -7.56
N LEU A 51 1.35 12.13 -6.36
CA LEU A 51 2.33 13.05 -5.73
C LEU A 51 3.66 12.34 -5.42
N SER A 52 3.96 11.24 -6.13
CA SER A 52 5.12 10.40 -5.87
C SER A 52 6.42 11.19 -5.96
N ASP A 53 7.23 11.20 -4.91
CA ASP A 53 8.47 11.97 -4.80
C ASP A 53 8.30 13.48 -5.09
N ALA A 54 7.07 14.00 -5.05
CA ALA A 54 6.83 15.43 -5.12
C ALA A 54 7.25 16.11 -3.80
N SER A 55 7.52 17.41 -3.85
CA SER A 55 7.91 18.21 -2.68
C SER A 55 7.27 19.60 -2.70
N GLY A 56 7.39 20.36 -1.61
CA GLY A 56 6.84 21.72 -1.50
C GLY A 56 5.42 21.83 -0.93
N PHE A 57 4.72 20.70 -0.77
CA PHE A 57 3.38 20.63 -0.17
C PHE A 57 3.42 20.10 1.26
N SER A 58 2.33 20.29 2.00
CA SER A 58 2.16 19.87 3.39
C SER A 58 0.96 18.94 3.56
N PHE A 59 0.80 18.41 4.77
CA PHE A 59 -0.41 17.65 5.14
C PHE A 59 -1.69 18.45 4.89
N ASN A 60 -1.68 19.76 5.12
CA ASN A 60 -2.85 20.61 4.93
C ASN A 60 -3.31 20.64 3.46
N GLY A 61 -2.39 20.66 2.50
CA GLY A 61 -2.71 20.57 1.08
C GLY A 61 -3.37 19.24 0.71
N ILE A 62 -2.79 18.12 1.16
CA ILE A 62 -3.35 16.77 0.94
C ILE A 62 -4.76 16.68 1.55
N TRP A 63 -4.90 17.11 2.80
CA TRP A 63 -6.16 17.02 3.53
C TRP A 63 -7.27 17.80 2.85
N LYS A 64 -7.00 19.02 2.37
CA LYS A 64 -7.99 19.83 1.61
C LYS A 64 -8.46 19.13 0.34
N ILE A 65 -7.54 18.54 -0.43
CA ILE A 65 -7.91 17.77 -1.62
C ILE A 65 -8.80 16.59 -1.24
N VAL A 66 -8.38 15.76 -0.29
CA VAL A 66 -9.11 14.56 0.10
C VAL A 66 -10.50 14.90 0.64
N LEU A 67 -10.61 15.98 1.43
CA LEU A 67 -11.88 16.45 1.98
C LEU A 67 -12.87 16.89 0.88
N LYS A 68 -12.36 17.57 -0.16
CA LYS A 68 -13.16 18.07 -1.28
C LYS A 68 -13.50 16.98 -2.30
N HIS A 69 -12.51 16.18 -2.70
CA HIS A 69 -12.58 15.21 -3.80
C HIS A 69 -12.74 13.79 -3.25
N ARG A 70 -13.92 13.51 -2.67
CA ARG A 70 -14.26 12.19 -2.09
C ARG A 70 -14.42 11.06 -3.12
N GLY A 71 -14.32 11.39 -4.41
CA GLY A 71 -14.33 10.45 -5.54
C GLY A 71 -12.97 9.85 -5.88
N ILE A 72 -11.88 10.22 -5.17
CA ILE A 72 -10.55 9.69 -5.41
C ILE A 72 -10.53 8.16 -5.29
N LYS A 73 -10.11 7.49 -6.36
CA LYS A 73 -9.93 6.04 -6.50
C LYS A 73 -8.47 5.63 -6.41
N VAL A 74 -7.55 6.49 -6.83
CA VAL A 74 -6.10 6.26 -6.81
C VAL A 74 -5.41 7.44 -6.15
N LEU A 75 -4.64 7.15 -5.10
CA LEU A 75 -3.86 8.15 -4.39
C LEU A 75 -2.43 7.65 -4.22
N ASP A 76 -1.48 8.34 -4.83
CA ASP A 76 -0.06 8.06 -4.68
C ASP A 76 0.60 9.19 -3.90
N LEU A 77 1.15 8.84 -2.74
CA LEU A 77 1.85 9.71 -1.81
C LEU A 77 3.26 9.18 -1.53
N GLU A 78 3.80 8.35 -2.43
CA GLU A 78 5.14 7.78 -2.26
C GLU A 78 6.18 8.87 -1.98
N GLY A 79 7.08 8.60 -1.03
CA GLY A 79 8.13 9.55 -0.67
C GLY A 79 7.66 10.76 0.14
N THR A 80 6.38 10.85 0.52
CA THR A 80 5.85 11.93 1.37
C THR A 80 6.25 11.72 2.83
N ARG A 81 7.53 11.94 3.15
CA ARG A 81 8.17 11.59 4.43
C ARG A 81 7.60 12.29 5.66
N PHE A 82 6.89 13.40 5.50
CA PHE A 82 6.28 14.13 6.62
C PHE A 82 4.99 13.48 7.15
N LEU A 83 4.38 12.55 6.41
CA LEU A 83 3.13 11.91 6.83
C LEU A 83 3.31 11.01 8.04
N THR A 84 2.38 11.10 8.99
CA THR A 84 2.32 10.26 10.19
C THR A 84 1.07 9.38 10.19
N ASP A 85 1.04 8.35 11.06
CA ASP A 85 -0.17 7.56 11.26
C ASP A 85 -1.38 8.40 11.72
N GLY A 86 -1.12 9.51 12.43
CA GLY A 86 -2.14 10.46 12.87
C GLY A 86 -2.79 11.15 11.66
N ASP A 87 -1.97 11.64 10.74
CA ASP A 87 -2.42 12.24 9.48
C ASP A 87 -3.25 11.25 8.67
N MET A 88 -2.74 10.02 8.51
CA MET A 88 -3.43 8.95 7.80
C MET A 88 -4.78 8.59 8.46
N SER A 89 -4.87 8.63 9.79
CA SER A 89 -6.13 8.40 10.51
C SER A 89 -7.21 9.46 10.24
N VAL A 90 -6.80 10.67 9.84
CA VAL A 90 -7.70 11.76 9.44
C VAL A 90 -8.15 11.54 7.99
N VAL A 91 -7.20 11.40 7.04
CA VAL A 91 -7.54 11.33 5.61
C VAL A 91 -8.25 10.05 5.22
N CYS A 92 -7.95 8.91 5.85
CA CYS A 92 -8.59 7.62 5.50
C CYS A 92 -10.11 7.63 5.67
N LYS A 93 -10.66 8.51 6.54
CA LYS A 93 -12.11 8.62 6.77
C LYS A 93 -12.88 9.20 5.57
N ASP A 94 -12.22 10.02 4.76
CA ASP A 94 -12.81 10.70 3.61
C ASP A 94 -12.52 9.96 2.29
N LEU A 95 -11.63 8.96 2.31
CA LEU A 95 -11.23 8.14 1.16
C LEU A 95 -12.21 6.98 0.88
N GLY A 96 -13.50 7.31 0.80
CA GLY A 96 -14.59 6.34 0.67
C GLY A 96 -14.64 5.56 -0.64
N CYS A 97 -14.03 6.08 -1.72
CA CYS A 97 -13.97 5.43 -3.05
C CYS A 97 -12.59 4.84 -3.38
N LEU A 98 -11.63 4.90 -2.45
CA LEU A 98 -10.25 4.57 -2.72
C LEU A 98 -10.09 3.08 -3.05
N THR A 99 -9.42 2.80 -4.17
CA THR A 99 -9.15 1.45 -4.67
C THR A 99 -7.66 1.09 -4.65
N SER A 100 -6.79 2.10 -4.72
CA SER A 100 -5.34 1.92 -4.79
C SER A 100 -4.66 3.05 -4.02
N ILE A 101 -3.77 2.69 -3.12
CA ILE A 101 -2.94 3.67 -2.40
C ILE A 101 -1.48 3.26 -2.41
N ASN A 102 -0.61 4.22 -2.68
CA ASN A 102 0.84 4.06 -2.53
C ASN A 102 1.34 5.06 -1.49
N VAL A 103 1.91 4.54 -0.41
CA VAL A 103 2.59 5.31 0.64
C VAL A 103 3.99 4.74 0.89
N SER A 104 4.58 4.15 -0.14
CA SER A 104 5.94 3.63 -0.10
C SER A 104 6.92 4.75 0.26
N ARG A 105 8.02 4.41 0.93
CA ARG A 105 9.06 5.35 1.39
C ARG A 105 8.55 6.45 2.33
N CYS A 106 7.32 6.37 2.84
CA CYS A 106 6.82 7.20 3.93
C CYS A 106 7.25 6.60 5.28
N ILE A 107 8.50 6.89 5.67
CA ILE A 107 9.22 6.25 6.79
C ILE A 107 8.56 6.43 8.18
N ASN A 108 7.67 7.39 8.33
CA ASN A 108 6.95 7.69 9.56
C ASN A 108 5.61 6.94 9.69
N LEU A 109 5.22 6.17 8.65
CA LEU A 109 4.01 5.35 8.66
C LEU A 109 4.31 3.94 9.15
N THR A 110 3.37 3.40 9.92
CA THR A 110 3.51 2.08 10.55
C THR A 110 2.34 1.16 10.18
N LYS A 111 2.27 -0.03 10.80
CA LYS A 111 1.12 -0.92 10.68
C LYS A 111 -0.20 -0.25 11.07
N THR A 112 -0.17 0.80 11.88
CA THR A 112 -1.36 1.60 12.24
C THR A 112 -2.00 2.21 10.99
N THR A 113 -1.20 2.74 10.05
CA THR A 113 -1.71 3.22 8.77
C THR A 113 -2.34 2.09 7.96
N LEU A 114 -1.68 0.92 7.86
CA LEU A 114 -2.25 -0.25 7.18
C LEU A 114 -3.62 -0.65 7.76
N TYR A 115 -3.75 -0.66 9.08
CA TYR A 115 -5.01 -0.98 9.75
C TYR A 115 -6.07 0.13 9.60
N ASN A 116 -5.68 1.40 9.58
CA ASN A 116 -6.61 2.50 9.29
C ASN A 116 -7.17 2.39 7.87
N LEU A 117 -6.31 2.14 6.88
CA LEU A 117 -6.70 1.94 5.48
C LEU A 117 -7.67 0.76 5.33
N THR A 118 -7.32 -0.40 5.88
CA THR A 118 -8.18 -1.60 5.81
C THR A 118 -9.50 -1.42 6.55
N ARG A 119 -9.56 -0.65 7.63
CA ARG A 119 -10.79 -0.39 8.38
C ARG A 119 -11.68 0.68 7.75
N GLN A 120 -11.11 1.72 7.16
CA GLN A 120 -11.84 2.93 6.77
C GLN A 120 -12.06 3.06 5.25
N CYS A 121 -11.34 2.29 4.43
CA CYS A 121 -11.46 2.34 2.97
C CYS A 121 -12.10 1.04 2.44
N PRO A 122 -13.44 0.99 2.28
CA PRO A 122 -14.17 -0.25 2.02
C PRO A 122 -13.95 -0.82 0.62
N PHE A 123 -13.50 -0.04 -0.35
CA PHE A 123 -13.24 -0.51 -1.73
C PHE A 123 -11.75 -0.69 -2.04
N LEU A 124 -10.89 -0.61 -1.03
CA LEU A 124 -9.44 -0.66 -1.19
C LEU A 124 -9.01 -2.05 -1.67
N LYS A 125 -8.29 -2.10 -2.80
CA LYS A 125 -7.84 -3.33 -3.44
C LYS A 125 -6.33 -3.48 -3.42
N ARG A 126 -5.58 -2.38 -3.56
CA ARG A 126 -4.13 -2.39 -3.69
C ARG A 126 -3.47 -1.43 -2.70
N ILE A 127 -2.48 -1.94 -1.99
CA ILE A 127 -1.73 -1.18 -0.98
C ILE A 127 -0.25 -1.37 -1.26
N PHE A 128 0.47 -0.27 -1.45
CA PHE A 128 1.93 -0.23 -1.56
C PHE A 128 2.48 0.48 -0.32
N MET A 129 3.28 -0.23 0.47
CA MET A 129 3.97 0.31 1.67
C MET A 129 5.41 -0.21 1.72
N GLU A 130 6.12 -0.19 0.59
CA GLU A 130 7.55 -0.52 0.52
C GLU A 130 8.34 0.44 1.42
N ARG A 131 9.34 -0.08 2.14
CA ARG A 131 10.27 0.73 2.96
C ARG A 131 9.55 1.72 3.91
N THR A 132 8.52 1.23 4.59
CA THR A 132 7.85 1.94 5.69
C THR A 132 8.29 1.35 7.05
N ASN A 133 7.69 1.80 8.16
CA ASN A 133 8.04 1.34 9.51
C ASN A 133 6.96 0.45 10.13
N LEU A 134 6.63 -0.67 9.47
CA LEU A 134 5.57 -1.60 9.89
C LEU A 134 5.76 -2.26 11.28
N ARG A 135 6.82 -1.93 12.04
CA ARG A 135 7.12 -2.53 13.35
C ARG A 135 6.25 -2.04 14.49
N LYS A 136 5.95 -0.73 14.56
CA LYS A 136 5.76 -0.05 15.85
C LYS A 136 4.62 -0.67 16.67
N ASP A 137 5.01 -1.46 17.67
CA ASP A 137 4.17 -2.06 18.71
C ASP A 137 4.19 -1.11 19.89
N ASP A 138 3.02 -0.68 20.39
CA ASP A 138 2.83 -0.11 21.75
C ASP A 138 1.34 -0.01 22.18
N ALA A 139 0.36 -0.60 21.49
CA ALA A 139 -1.05 -0.53 21.94
C ALA A 139 -1.80 -1.84 21.75
N ASN A 140 -2.55 -2.24 22.78
CA ASN A 140 -3.46 -3.38 22.83
C ASN A 140 -4.31 -3.45 21.55
N GLU A 141 -4.03 -4.41 20.67
CA GLU A 141 -4.84 -4.69 19.49
C GLU A 141 -6.15 -5.36 19.93
N THR A 142 -7.22 -4.58 20.14
CA THR A 142 -8.49 -5.15 20.62
C THR A 142 -9.56 -5.38 19.56
N ASP A 143 -9.42 -4.96 18.30
CA ASP A 143 -10.41 -5.30 17.26
C ASP A 143 -9.75 -5.52 15.89
N ILE A 144 -9.59 -6.78 15.49
CA ILE A 144 -9.25 -7.14 14.11
C ILE A 144 -10.48 -6.90 13.24
N VAL A 145 -10.43 -5.89 12.37
CA VAL A 145 -11.45 -5.65 11.35
C VAL A 145 -11.03 -6.34 10.07
N VAL A 146 -11.81 -7.32 9.62
CA VAL A 146 -11.54 -8.04 8.37
C VAL A 146 -11.92 -7.19 7.17
N ASN A 147 -10.98 -6.98 6.26
CA ASN A 147 -11.17 -6.38 4.94
C ASN A 147 -10.96 -7.43 3.84
N SER A 148 -12.07 -8.00 3.39
CA SER A 148 -12.10 -9.00 2.31
C SER A 148 -12.01 -8.41 0.89
N GLN A 149 -11.75 -7.11 0.75
CA GLN A 149 -11.66 -6.39 -0.54
C GLN A 149 -10.21 -6.17 -0.98
N VAL A 150 -9.26 -6.09 -0.05
CA VAL A 150 -7.83 -6.01 -0.39
C VAL A 150 -7.42 -7.29 -1.13
N ARG A 151 -6.75 -7.10 -2.27
CA ARG A 151 -6.30 -8.16 -3.19
C ARG A 151 -4.80 -8.14 -3.40
N SER A 152 -4.16 -6.98 -3.32
CA SER A 152 -2.72 -6.84 -3.53
C SER A 152 -2.08 -6.05 -2.40
N LEU A 153 -1.08 -6.65 -1.77
CA LEU A 153 -0.29 -6.02 -0.73
C LEU A 153 1.20 -6.11 -1.10
N ILE A 154 1.80 -4.95 -1.33
CA ILE A 154 3.19 -4.80 -1.74
C ILE A 154 3.94 -4.12 -0.61
N ILE A 155 4.70 -4.89 0.15
CA ILE A 155 5.44 -4.45 1.34
C ILE A 155 6.90 -4.93 1.35
N PRO A 156 7.65 -4.92 0.23
CA PRO A 156 9.05 -5.31 0.24
C PRO A 156 9.90 -4.34 1.04
N SER A 157 11.11 -4.79 1.40
CA SER A 157 12.15 -4.00 2.08
C SER A 157 11.68 -3.34 3.39
N ASN A 158 10.69 -3.94 4.07
CA ASN A 158 10.31 -3.56 5.43
C ASN A 158 11.18 -4.34 6.42
N GLU A 159 12.37 -3.82 6.73
CA GLU A 159 13.40 -4.48 7.56
C GLU A 159 12.93 -4.90 8.96
N ASN A 160 11.85 -4.27 9.42
CA ASN A 160 11.31 -4.48 10.75
C ASN A 160 9.98 -5.25 10.78
N LEU A 161 9.48 -5.71 9.63
CA LEU A 161 8.29 -6.55 9.56
C LEU A 161 8.56 -7.92 10.21
N THR A 162 7.68 -8.34 11.11
CA THR A 162 7.80 -9.62 11.85
C THR A 162 6.77 -10.64 11.39
N ASP A 163 7.03 -11.92 11.66
CA ASP A 163 6.10 -13.01 11.37
C ASP A 163 4.72 -12.81 12.01
N GLU A 164 4.68 -12.30 13.25
CA GLU A 164 3.41 -12.01 13.93
C GLU A 164 2.63 -10.89 13.25
N CYS A 165 3.31 -9.85 12.77
CA CYS A 165 2.67 -8.81 11.97
C CYS A 165 2.11 -9.39 10.66
N LEU A 166 2.91 -10.19 9.95
CA LEU A 166 2.49 -10.81 8.69
C LEU A 166 1.31 -11.78 8.86
N LYS A 167 1.30 -12.59 9.93
CA LYS A 167 0.15 -13.44 10.30
C LYS A 167 -1.11 -12.63 10.58
N LYS A 168 -0.98 -11.48 11.26
CA LYS A 168 -2.12 -10.57 11.52
C LYS A 168 -2.65 -9.95 10.24
N ILE A 169 -1.76 -9.53 9.34
CA ILE A 169 -2.14 -9.07 8.00
C ILE A 169 -2.98 -10.13 7.28
N GLY A 170 -2.59 -11.41 7.34
CA GLY A 170 -3.39 -12.51 6.78
C GLY A 170 -4.79 -12.66 7.39
N ARG A 171 -4.98 -12.30 8.66
CA ARG A 171 -6.31 -12.27 9.30
C ARG A 171 -7.15 -11.06 8.87
N VAL A 172 -6.49 -9.91 8.67
CA VAL A 172 -7.15 -8.67 8.23
C VAL A 172 -7.53 -8.76 6.75
N CYS A 173 -6.66 -9.30 5.90
CA CYS A 173 -6.83 -9.38 4.45
C CYS A 173 -6.85 -10.85 3.98
N PRO A 174 -7.91 -11.63 4.27
CA PRO A 174 -7.93 -13.07 3.95
C PRO A 174 -8.00 -13.36 2.44
N ASN A 175 -8.42 -12.41 1.61
CA ASN A 175 -8.61 -12.61 0.17
C ASN A 175 -7.47 -12.04 -0.68
N LEU A 176 -6.23 -12.02 -0.16
CA LEU A 176 -5.08 -11.59 -0.94
C LEU A 176 -4.88 -12.52 -2.15
N TRP A 177 -4.63 -11.91 -3.31
CA TRP A 177 -4.24 -12.55 -4.57
C TRP A 177 -2.77 -12.34 -4.88
N TYR A 178 -2.21 -11.21 -4.44
CA TYR A 178 -0.81 -10.85 -4.64
C TYR A 178 -0.22 -10.39 -3.31
N LEU A 179 0.89 -11.01 -2.92
CA LEU A 179 1.67 -10.63 -1.74
C LEU A 179 3.13 -10.52 -2.11
N ASP A 180 3.72 -9.34 -1.88
CA ASP A 180 5.15 -9.11 -1.99
C ASP A 180 5.71 -8.69 -0.64
N VAL A 181 6.60 -9.54 -0.11
CA VAL A 181 7.36 -9.37 1.13
C VAL A 181 8.86 -9.47 0.87
N GLY A 182 9.31 -9.25 -0.37
CA GLY A 182 10.70 -9.38 -0.76
C GLY A 182 11.63 -8.54 0.12
N VAL A 183 12.81 -9.07 0.45
CA VAL A 183 13.86 -8.38 1.23
C VAL A 183 13.40 -7.98 2.65
N CYS A 184 12.28 -8.49 3.17
CA CYS A 184 11.88 -8.33 4.58
C CYS A 184 12.71 -9.24 5.50
N LEU A 185 13.90 -8.78 5.90
CA LEU A 185 14.95 -9.61 6.53
C LEU A 185 14.56 -10.36 7.82
N LYS A 186 13.50 -9.92 8.52
CA LYS A 186 13.00 -10.54 9.76
C LYS A 186 11.85 -11.53 9.55
N ILE A 187 11.35 -11.68 8.33
CA ILE A 187 10.36 -12.70 7.99
C ILE A 187 11.05 -14.06 7.87
N THR A 188 10.42 -15.07 8.47
CA THR A 188 10.83 -16.46 8.41
C THR A 188 9.78 -17.32 7.71
N GLY A 189 10.06 -18.62 7.57
CA GLY A 189 9.12 -19.60 7.07
C GLY A 189 7.81 -19.65 7.85
N ASP A 190 7.85 -19.37 9.16
CA ASP A 190 6.66 -19.34 10.01
C ASP A 190 5.72 -18.18 9.65
N GLY A 191 6.26 -17.02 9.29
CA GLY A 191 5.49 -15.87 8.82
C GLY A 191 4.81 -16.17 7.49
N ILE A 192 5.57 -16.70 6.53
CA ILE A 192 5.07 -17.08 5.20
C ILE A 192 4.00 -18.17 5.30
N SER A 193 4.28 -19.28 5.99
CA SER A 193 3.30 -20.36 6.20
C SER A 193 2.05 -19.83 6.91
N GLY A 194 2.24 -18.98 7.92
CA GLY A 194 1.14 -18.40 8.69
C GLY A 194 0.20 -17.49 7.88
N VAL A 195 0.72 -16.66 6.96
CA VAL A 195 -0.11 -15.83 6.07
C VAL A 195 -0.77 -16.67 4.97
N LEU A 196 -0.03 -17.60 4.36
CA LEU A 196 -0.56 -18.48 3.31
C LEU A 196 -1.70 -19.37 3.81
N LYS A 197 -1.64 -19.81 5.08
CA LYS A 197 -2.72 -20.58 5.73
C LYS A 197 -4.03 -19.80 5.85
N ARG A 198 -3.98 -18.46 5.84
CA ARG A 198 -5.16 -17.58 5.92
C ARG A 198 -5.60 -17.07 4.56
N CYS A 199 -4.67 -16.91 3.63
CA CYS A 199 -4.90 -16.32 2.32
C CYS A 199 -4.91 -17.38 1.21
N SER A 200 -5.99 -18.18 1.15
CA SER A 200 -6.12 -19.30 0.19
C SER A 200 -6.27 -18.88 -1.27
N GLU A 201 -6.59 -17.62 -1.52
CA GLU A 201 -6.80 -17.05 -2.85
C GLU A 201 -5.50 -16.50 -3.48
N ILE A 202 -4.35 -16.67 -2.83
CA ILE A 202 -3.08 -16.15 -3.33
C ILE A 202 -2.72 -16.81 -4.66
N LYS A 203 -2.46 -15.95 -5.65
CA LYS A 203 -2.02 -16.30 -6.99
C LYS A 203 -0.55 -15.99 -7.23
N HIS A 204 -0.04 -14.95 -6.59
CA HIS A 204 1.33 -14.50 -6.73
C HIS A 204 1.94 -14.24 -5.36
N LEU A 205 3.10 -14.85 -5.12
CA LEU A 205 3.91 -14.64 -3.92
C LEU A 205 5.32 -14.22 -4.33
N ASP A 206 5.73 -13.03 -3.92
CA ASP A 206 7.13 -12.59 -3.96
C ASP A 206 7.72 -12.63 -2.55
N MET A 207 8.72 -13.49 -2.40
CA MET A 207 9.50 -13.67 -1.18
C MET A 207 11.00 -13.64 -1.47
N ARG A 208 11.42 -12.96 -2.55
CA ARG A 208 12.83 -12.86 -2.94
C ARG A 208 13.69 -12.24 -1.85
N GLY A 209 14.91 -12.74 -1.72
CA GLY A 209 15.91 -12.17 -0.80
C GLY A 209 15.58 -12.28 0.70
N LEU A 210 14.57 -13.07 1.10
CA LEU A 210 14.37 -13.42 2.51
C LEU A 210 15.52 -14.32 2.99
N LYS A 211 16.20 -13.92 4.07
CA LYS A 211 17.42 -14.60 4.53
C LYS A 211 17.17 -15.76 5.49
N ASN A 212 16.01 -15.78 6.15
CA ASN A 212 15.70 -16.66 7.29
C ASN A 212 14.53 -17.62 7.00
N ILE A 213 14.39 -18.06 5.74
CA ILE A 213 13.26 -18.89 5.29
C ILE A 213 13.43 -20.40 5.59
N GLY A 214 14.50 -20.81 6.27
CA GLY A 214 14.89 -22.21 6.42
C GLY A 214 13.93 -23.10 7.22
N ASN A 215 12.97 -22.52 7.94
CA ASN A 215 11.88 -23.21 8.63
C ASN A 215 10.57 -23.25 7.81
N LEU A 216 10.60 -22.88 6.52
CA LEU A 216 9.41 -22.89 5.68
C LEU A 216 8.87 -24.32 5.53
N SER A 217 7.68 -24.53 6.06
CA SER A 217 6.93 -25.77 5.94
C SER A 217 5.45 -25.45 5.70
N ILE A 218 4.87 -26.13 4.72
CA ILE A 218 3.48 -25.96 4.30
C ILE A 218 2.83 -27.34 4.25
N ASP A 219 1.86 -27.55 5.13
CA ASP A 219 1.07 -28.79 5.27
C ASP A 219 -0.32 -28.70 4.63
N PHE A 220 -0.55 -27.67 3.81
CA PHE A 220 -1.82 -27.39 3.13
C PHE A 220 -1.61 -27.11 1.63
N GLU A 221 -2.68 -27.21 0.85
CA GLU A 221 -2.65 -26.93 -0.59
C GLU A 221 -2.76 -25.43 -0.88
N LEU A 222 -2.09 -24.99 -1.94
CA LEU A 222 -2.14 -23.65 -2.50
C LEU A 222 -2.70 -23.73 -3.93
N PRO A 223 -4.00 -24.03 -4.09
CA PRO A 223 -4.56 -24.38 -5.39
C PRO A 223 -4.58 -23.20 -6.35
N GLN A 224 -4.55 -21.96 -5.87
CA GLN A 224 -4.60 -20.77 -6.72
C GLN A 224 -3.21 -20.22 -7.07
N LEU A 225 -2.12 -20.73 -6.50
CA LEU A 225 -0.79 -20.14 -6.70
C LEU A 225 -0.29 -20.42 -8.12
N GLU A 226 -0.10 -19.35 -8.88
CA GLU A 226 0.32 -19.37 -10.30
C GLU A 226 1.77 -18.86 -10.48
N GLY A 227 2.22 -17.93 -9.64
CA GLY A 227 3.58 -17.37 -9.72
C GLY A 227 4.28 -17.30 -8.36
N LEU A 228 5.50 -17.80 -8.31
CA LEU A 228 6.36 -17.74 -7.14
C LEU A 228 7.67 -17.05 -7.49
N GLN A 229 8.03 -16.00 -6.75
CA GLN A 229 9.34 -15.39 -6.82
C GLN A 229 10.10 -15.72 -5.53
N ALA A 230 11.09 -16.60 -5.66
CA ALA A 230 11.91 -17.22 -4.61
C ALA A 230 13.42 -17.00 -4.84
N GLY A 231 13.81 -16.18 -5.81
CA GLY A 231 15.19 -15.79 -6.05
C GLY A 231 15.93 -15.28 -4.79
N GLY A 232 17.14 -15.79 -4.57
CA GLY A 232 17.99 -15.39 -3.44
C GLY A 232 17.58 -15.96 -2.09
N LEU A 233 16.63 -16.90 -2.05
CA LEU A 233 16.32 -17.69 -0.86
C LEU A 233 17.40 -18.75 -0.60
N LYS A 234 17.65 -19.06 0.68
CA LYS A 234 18.47 -20.19 1.11
C LYS A 234 17.63 -21.45 1.33
N LEU A 235 16.76 -21.79 0.37
CA LEU A 235 16.03 -23.06 0.38
C LEU A 235 16.88 -24.14 -0.28
N ASN A 236 16.82 -25.36 0.26
CA ASN A 236 17.37 -26.53 -0.42
C ASN A 236 16.33 -27.14 -1.38
N ASP A 237 16.77 -28.07 -2.23
CA ASP A 237 15.92 -28.71 -3.25
C ASP A 237 14.71 -29.45 -2.63
N GLU A 238 14.88 -30.05 -1.46
CA GLU A 238 13.82 -30.77 -0.74
C GLU A 238 12.72 -29.81 -0.27
N GLN A 239 13.09 -28.68 0.31
CA GLN A 239 12.16 -27.65 0.77
C GLN A 239 11.41 -27.02 -0.40
N LEU A 240 12.10 -26.72 -1.50
CA LEU A 240 11.48 -26.18 -2.69
C LEU A 240 10.54 -27.20 -3.33
N ALA A 241 10.94 -28.46 -3.45
CA ALA A 241 10.08 -29.53 -3.97
C ALA A 241 8.86 -29.75 -3.08
N ALA A 242 9.03 -29.74 -1.76
CA ALA A 242 7.92 -29.84 -0.81
C ALA A 242 6.91 -28.69 -1.01
N PHE A 243 7.39 -27.45 -1.16
CA PHE A 243 6.54 -26.29 -1.44
C PHE A 243 5.80 -26.43 -2.79
N ILE A 244 6.53 -26.70 -3.88
CA ILE A 244 5.96 -26.81 -5.23
C ILE A 244 4.93 -27.93 -5.30
N SER A 245 5.13 -29.02 -4.56
CA SER A 245 4.16 -30.13 -4.52
C SER A 245 2.78 -29.76 -3.99
N ARG A 246 2.64 -28.59 -3.33
CA ARG A 246 1.37 -28.03 -2.84
C ARG A 246 0.69 -27.08 -3.83
N CYS A 247 1.31 -26.81 -4.98
CA CYS A 247 0.92 -25.73 -5.90
C CYS A 247 0.53 -26.28 -7.28
N CYS A 248 -0.68 -26.85 -7.41
CA CYS A 248 -1.11 -27.56 -8.62
C CYS A 248 -1.32 -26.69 -9.87
N HIS A 249 -1.34 -25.36 -9.73
CA HIS A 249 -1.50 -24.39 -10.82
C HIS A 249 -0.28 -23.49 -11.03
N LEU A 250 0.86 -23.84 -10.43
CA LEU A 250 2.09 -23.06 -10.54
C LEU A 250 2.60 -23.06 -11.99
N LYS A 251 2.74 -21.86 -12.56
CA LYS A 251 3.19 -21.64 -13.95
C LYS A 251 4.60 -21.07 -14.01
N HIS A 252 4.99 -20.27 -13.01
CA HIS A 252 6.25 -19.54 -13.03
C HIS A 252 6.96 -19.61 -11.68
N VAL A 253 8.25 -19.94 -11.73
CA VAL A 253 9.22 -19.84 -10.63
C VAL A 253 10.48 -19.18 -11.23
N ASP A 254 11.09 -18.24 -10.53
CA ASP A 254 12.31 -17.52 -10.96
C ASP A 254 13.62 -18.23 -10.58
#